data_AF-A0A1V9XZJ9-F1
#
_entry.id   AF-A0A1V9XZJ9-F1
#
_cell.length_a   1.000
_cell.length_b   1.000
_cell.length_c   1.000
_cell.angle_alpha   90.00
_cell.angle_beta   90.00
_cell.angle_gamma   90.00
#
_symmetry.space_group_name_H-M   'P 1'
#
loop_
_entity.id
_entity.type
_entity.pdbx_description
1 polymer ?
#
loop_
_entity_poly.entity_id
_entity_poly.type
_entity_poly.pdbx_seq_one_letter_code
_entity_poly.pdbx_strand_id
1 'polypeptide(L)'
;VYKPSMAELGLYMFQLELLVQELLPELHAHFQSQSFHTSMYASSWFLTLFTSVLPLPVATRCMDLFLSEGIEMVFRLGIAILQICKEDILLLDMEEMIKYFQKEMPSKVSTDVDYLVSLAVQVKYNAKRMKKLEKEYQAIKARETEEQIELRRLRTENRILRQRVENLEQESSSLADRLIQGQVVRAQEAEENYIIKRELAAVRQQEIHLSMELENQKEKVQELIQSQSNPSSLTNGSTSDDVLKALQDELVSVKLREAENLETMKQLQNQIEELEAENRRLHEQPTPENSVAALQEELIAVKLREAEAHLGLKELKQNIADLQLVWQKHIEQTGAQITDLPEATKLEQQILSLRLREAEVQAEVQELRAKVMELEAQNQVSVNQVRRQAEDLRNLQQEKDKLMTRERELESQLREATRKYTDLEGTLKEERMNSKIKECEQDQLIAELKQRISNLEIKNQELVTVGELSKGNSDSDEVKDLQDKLSDTKAEVLRLKIINKQLNSALSMPKTTSKSSQSGSSTPCDFNLGSNTVSEESITEQLLQLGVDLSPNVEPLTLTPSNPSSVVTSAVTTPTTGVVPSFPNGALGSAHGHSTQPTQLHLSLNNALNLNNMNSPPPATAS
;
A
#
# COMPACT_ATOMS: atom_id res chain seq x y z
N VAL A 1 15.70 38.42 13.13
CA VAL A 1 15.20 37.89 11.84
C VAL A 1 16.33 37.29 11.00
N TYR A 2 17.30 38.12 10.56
CA TYR A 2 18.32 37.81 9.54
C TYR A 2 19.42 36.77 9.89
N LYS A 3 19.14 35.77 10.74
CA LYS A 3 20.06 34.64 10.95
C LYS A 3 20.08 33.76 9.68
N PRO A 4 21.17 33.04 9.36
CA PRO A 4 21.29 32.29 8.10
C PRO A 4 20.18 31.26 7.81
N SER A 5 19.49 30.76 8.83
CA SER A 5 18.34 29.84 8.69
C SER A 5 16.99 30.53 8.45
N MET A 6 16.90 31.86 8.61
CA MET A 6 15.68 32.68 8.58
C MET A 6 14.51 32.15 9.43
N ALA A 7 14.77 31.28 10.42
CA ALA A 7 13.75 30.57 11.20
C ALA A 7 12.78 31.50 11.95
N GLU A 8 13.26 32.68 12.37
CA GLU A 8 12.44 33.71 13.01
C GLU A 8 11.42 34.34 12.03
N LEU A 9 11.72 34.40 10.72
CA LEU A 9 10.76 34.87 9.71
C LEU A 9 9.64 33.85 9.48
N GLY A 10 9.98 32.57 9.40
CA GLY A 10 8.99 31.48 9.26
C GLY A 10 8.03 31.42 10.45
N LEU A 11 8.53 31.65 11.66
CA LEU A 11 7.73 31.83 12.86
C LEU A 11 6.77 33.02 12.73
N TYR A 12 7.22 34.17 12.24
CA TYR A 12 6.37 35.35 12.08
C TYR A 12 5.27 35.14 11.03
N MET A 13 5.53 34.40 9.94
CA MET A 13 4.49 34.04 8.97
C MET A 13 3.40 33.18 9.62
N PHE A 14 3.77 32.13 10.36
CA PHE A 14 2.83 31.27 11.08
C PHE A 14 2.03 32.04 12.14
N GLN A 15 2.69 32.95 12.88
CA GLN A 15 2.03 33.80 13.86
C GLN A 15 1.06 34.80 13.21
N LEU A 16 1.43 35.43 12.10
CA LEU A 16 0.53 36.34 11.38
C LEU A 16 -0.65 35.59 10.76
N GLU A 17 -0.42 34.42 10.14
CA GLU A 17 -1.48 33.61 9.53
C GLU A 17 -2.59 33.25 10.52
N LEU A 18 -2.20 32.91 11.76
CA LEU A 18 -3.14 32.56 12.83
C LEU A 18 -3.75 33.80 13.50
N LEU A 19 -3.10 34.97 13.49
CA LEU A 19 -3.75 36.24 13.81
C LEU A 19 -4.78 36.65 12.74
N VAL A 20 -4.52 36.39 11.46
CA VAL A 20 -5.51 36.58 10.38
C VAL A 20 -6.67 35.59 10.56
N GLN A 21 -6.41 34.34 10.95
CA GLN A 21 -7.47 33.38 11.28
C GLN A 21 -8.33 33.82 12.48
N GLU A 22 -7.71 34.33 13.55
CA GLU A 22 -8.40 34.75 14.78
C GLU A 22 -9.13 36.11 14.66
N LEU A 23 -8.69 37.01 13.76
CA LEU A 23 -9.21 38.38 13.67
C LEU A 23 -9.89 38.73 12.33
N LEU A 24 -9.64 37.96 11.27
CA LEU A 24 -10.14 38.16 9.90
C LEU A 24 -10.53 36.82 9.23
N PRO A 25 -11.44 36.02 9.84
CA PRO A 25 -11.70 34.64 9.41
C PRO A 25 -12.20 34.51 7.97
N GLU A 26 -12.99 35.48 7.48
CA GLU A 26 -13.44 35.53 6.08
C GLU A 26 -12.26 35.67 5.11
N LEU A 27 -11.30 36.54 5.42
CA LEU A 27 -10.10 36.76 4.63
C LEU A 27 -9.16 35.55 4.67
N HIS A 28 -9.04 34.91 5.85
CA HIS A 28 -8.30 33.65 5.98
C HIS A 28 -8.93 32.53 5.15
N ALA A 29 -10.26 32.40 5.15
CA ALA A 29 -10.96 31.41 4.33
C ALA A 29 -10.75 31.65 2.82
N HIS A 30 -10.79 32.92 2.37
CA HIS A 30 -10.45 33.28 1.00
C HIS A 30 -9.01 32.90 0.64
N PHE A 31 -8.04 33.29 1.49
CA PHE A 31 -6.63 32.94 1.31
C PHE A 31 -6.39 31.43 1.22
N GLN A 32 -7.03 30.61 2.07
CA GLN A 32 -6.95 29.15 1.97
C GLN A 32 -7.56 28.62 0.67
N SER A 33 -8.71 29.17 0.22
CA SER A 33 -9.36 28.75 -1.03
C SER A 33 -8.51 29.04 -2.28
N GLN A 34 -7.74 30.14 -2.24
CA GLN A 34 -6.83 30.57 -3.31
C GLN A 34 -5.41 30.00 -3.15
N SER A 35 -5.14 29.16 -2.14
CA SER A 35 -3.79 28.69 -1.75
C SER A 35 -2.77 29.82 -1.52
N PHE A 36 -3.23 30.99 -1.10
CA PHE A 36 -2.44 32.20 -0.96
C PHE A 36 -1.80 32.30 0.43
N HIS A 37 -0.52 31.96 0.53
CA HIS A 37 0.19 31.87 1.81
C HIS A 37 0.71 33.23 2.30
N THR A 38 0.69 33.42 3.62
CA THR A 38 1.16 34.64 4.32
C THR A 38 2.59 35.08 3.91
N SER A 39 3.45 34.11 3.61
CA SER A 39 4.82 34.33 3.12
C SER A 39 4.92 35.05 1.77
N MET A 40 3.88 34.98 0.93
CA MET A 40 3.89 35.57 -0.42
C MET A 40 3.83 37.11 -0.39
N TYR A 41 3.17 37.70 0.61
CA TYR A 41 3.02 39.16 0.74
C TYR A 41 3.73 39.75 1.96
N ALA A 42 3.67 39.09 3.12
CA ALA A 42 4.15 39.68 4.38
C ALA A 42 5.67 39.58 4.60
N SER A 43 6.39 38.79 3.79
CA SER A 43 7.85 38.62 3.95
C SER A 43 8.62 39.95 3.93
N SER A 44 8.26 40.86 3.03
CA SER A 44 8.86 42.20 2.95
C SER A 44 8.49 43.08 4.14
N TRP A 45 7.28 42.92 4.71
CA TRP A 45 6.79 43.72 5.84
C TRP A 45 7.67 43.53 7.08
N PHE A 46 7.97 42.27 7.45
CA PHE A 46 8.85 41.96 8.57
C PHE A 46 10.35 42.12 8.25
N LEU A 47 10.78 41.92 7.00
CA LEU A 47 12.20 42.06 6.62
C LEU A 47 12.63 43.52 6.39
N THR A 48 11.71 44.44 6.14
CA THR A 48 12.02 45.87 5.85
C THR A 48 11.28 46.85 6.75
N LEU A 49 10.49 46.38 7.72
CA LEU A 49 9.60 47.22 8.55
C LEU A 49 8.70 48.11 7.68
N PHE A 50 8.09 47.49 6.67
CA PHE A 50 7.29 48.11 5.60
C PHE A 50 8.01 49.12 4.68
N THR A 51 9.28 49.48 4.93
CA THR A 51 10.00 50.53 4.16
C THR A 51 10.19 50.25 2.67
N SER A 52 10.11 48.99 2.24
CA SER A 52 10.15 48.62 0.81
C SER A 52 8.78 48.52 0.13
N VAL A 53 7.69 48.85 0.84
CA VAL A 53 6.31 48.66 0.36
C VAL A 53 5.46 49.92 0.55
N LEU A 54 5.62 50.63 1.66
CA LEU A 54 4.89 51.87 1.94
C LEU A 54 5.73 53.11 1.58
N PRO A 55 5.10 54.21 1.10
CA PRO A 55 5.79 55.48 0.87
C PRO A 55 6.48 56.02 2.13
N LEU A 56 7.60 56.72 1.93
CA LEU A 56 8.48 57.18 3.01
C LEU A 56 7.78 57.85 4.21
N PRO A 57 6.77 58.76 4.04
CA PRO A 57 6.10 59.39 5.18
C PRO A 57 5.28 58.44 6.06
N VAL A 58 4.82 57.32 5.50
CA VAL A 58 4.10 56.27 6.23
C VAL A 58 5.10 55.30 6.86
N ALA A 59 6.13 54.93 6.09
CA ALA A 59 7.19 54.03 6.53
C ALA A 59 7.98 54.58 7.73
N THR A 60 8.25 55.89 7.79
CA THR A 60 8.88 56.51 8.98
C THR A 60 7.98 56.39 10.20
N ARG A 61 6.66 56.64 10.09
CA ARG A 61 5.72 56.46 11.21
C ARG A 61 5.60 55.00 11.66
N CYS A 62 5.62 54.04 10.72
CA CYS A 62 5.73 52.62 11.07
C CYS A 62 7.02 52.30 11.84
N MET A 63 8.13 52.96 11.49
CA MET A 63 9.42 52.79 12.15
C MET A 63 9.47 53.47 13.53
N ASP A 64 8.91 54.68 13.69
CA ASP A 64 8.78 55.37 14.97
C ASP A 64 8.01 54.50 15.98
N LEU A 65 6.88 53.93 15.55
CA LEU A 65 6.05 53.05 16.37
C LEU A 65 6.73 51.71 16.68
N PHE A 66 7.48 51.14 15.72
CA PHE A 66 8.33 49.96 15.97
C PHE A 66 9.45 50.25 16.98
N LEU A 67 10.06 51.44 16.97
CA LEU A 67 11.08 51.82 17.95
C LEU A 67 10.48 52.03 19.36
N SER A 68 9.20 52.36 19.45
CA SER A 68 8.46 52.53 20.72
C SER A 68 7.92 51.22 21.30
N GLU A 69 7.26 50.38 20.49
CA GLU A 69 6.54 49.17 20.93
C GLU A 69 7.19 47.85 20.48
N GLY A 70 8.22 47.90 19.64
CA GLY A 70 8.91 46.71 19.13
C GLY A 70 8.09 45.91 18.10
N ILE A 71 8.42 44.62 17.99
CA ILE A 71 7.88 43.73 16.95
C ILE A 71 6.36 43.52 17.04
N GLU A 72 5.75 43.70 18.22
CA GLU A 72 4.31 43.54 18.41
C GLU A 72 3.52 44.52 17.53
N MET A 73 4.04 45.74 17.34
CA MET A 73 3.45 46.74 16.47
C MET A 73 3.52 46.37 14.98
N VAL A 74 4.51 45.59 14.54
CA VAL A 74 4.59 45.12 13.13
C VAL A 74 3.43 44.17 12.82
N PHE A 75 3.07 43.28 13.76
CA PHE A 75 1.88 42.44 13.64
C PHE A 75 0.59 43.27 13.66
N ARG A 76 0.48 44.27 14.55
CA ARG A 76 -0.68 45.17 14.62
C ARG A 76 -0.88 45.96 13.32
N LEU A 77 0.18 46.57 12.78
CA LEU A 77 0.18 47.27 11.50
C LEU A 77 -0.19 46.33 10.34
N GLY A 78 0.35 45.11 10.31
CA GLY A 78 0.01 44.11 9.30
C GLY A 78 -1.48 43.75 9.29
N ILE A 79 -2.08 43.53 10.47
CA ILE A 79 -3.52 43.27 10.59
C ILE A 79 -4.35 44.52 10.24
N ALA A 80 -3.93 45.72 10.63
CA ALA A 80 -4.63 46.97 10.29
C ALA A 80 -4.63 47.24 8.77
N ILE A 81 -3.52 46.97 8.08
CA ILE A 81 -3.42 47.04 6.61
C ILE A 81 -4.38 46.04 5.95
N LEU A 82 -4.45 44.81 6.46
CA LEU A 82 -5.38 43.78 5.97
C LEU A 82 -6.85 44.13 6.27
N GLN A 83 -7.14 44.81 7.40
CA GLN A 83 -8.47 45.33 7.70
C GLN A 83 -8.90 46.44 6.72
N ILE A 84 -8.00 47.39 6.44
CA ILE A 84 -8.27 48.50 5.48
C ILE A 84 -8.54 47.96 4.07
N CYS A 85 -7.87 46.88 3.66
CA CYS A 85 -7.97 46.31 2.33
C CYS A 85 -8.93 45.11 2.20
N LYS A 86 -9.61 44.70 3.28
CA LYS A 86 -10.39 43.45 3.34
C LYS A 86 -11.38 43.30 2.19
N GLU A 87 -12.25 44.30 2.01
CA GLU A 87 -13.39 44.21 1.07
C GLU A 87 -12.94 44.15 -0.39
N ASP A 88 -11.77 44.74 -0.71
CA ASP A 88 -11.18 44.63 -2.04
C ASP A 88 -10.58 43.22 -2.25
N ILE A 89 -9.76 42.75 -1.31
CA ILE A 89 -9.00 41.50 -1.42
C ILE A 89 -9.93 40.28 -1.54
N LEU A 90 -11.10 40.31 -0.89
CA LEU A 90 -12.13 39.26 -0.98
C LEU A 90 -12.72 39.07 -2.39
N LEU A 91 -12.50 40.00 -3.32
CA LEU A 91 -12.98 39.94 -4.71
C LEU A 91 -11.92 39.47 -5.71
N LEU A 92 -10.65 39.33 -5.28
CA LEU A 92 -9.50 39.11 -6.15
C LEU A 92 -9.02 37.66 -6.18
N ASP A 93 -8.47 37.22 -7.32
CA ASP A 93 -7.77 35.94 -7.44
C ASP A 93 -6.34 35.96 -6.87
N MET A 94 -5.66 34.80 -6.88
CA MET A 94 -4.29 34.67 -6.35
C MET A 94 -3.24 35.57 -7.04
N GLU A 95 -3.33 35.80 -8.35
CA GLU A 95 -2.39 36.66 -9.09
C GLU A 95 -2.74 38.15 -8.91
N GLU A 96 -4.04 38.47 -8.85
CA GLU A 96 -4.57 39.80 -8.56
C GLU A 96 -4.22 40.26 -7.14
N MET A 97 -4.36 39.40 -6.12
CA MET A 97 -3.93 39.69 -4.75
C MET A 97 -2.45 40.07 -4.69
N ILE A 98 -1.57 39.36 -5.41
CA ILE A 98 -0.13 39.69 -5.48
C ILE A 98 0.09 41.09 -6.09
N LYS A 99 -0.60 41.41 -7.19
CA LYS A 99 -0.52 42.74 -7.84
C LYS A 99 -1.03 43.84 -6.90
N TYR A 100 -2.14 43.58 -6.21
CA TYR A 100 -2.81 44.51 -5.31
C TYR A 100 -1.91 44.90 -4.12
N PHE A 101 -1.31 43.91 -3.44
CA PHE A 101 -0.36 44.16 -2.35
C PHE A 101 0.90 44.92 -2.77
N GLN A 102 1.29 44.85 -4.06
CA GLN A 102 2.46 45.55 -4.58
C GLN A 102 2.18 46.97 -5.08
N LYS A 103 0.95 47.29 -5.50
CA LYS A 103 0.64 48.54 -6.22
C LYS A 103 -0.48 49.39 -5.61
N GLU A 104 -1.55 48.76 -5.15
CA GLU A 104 -2.79 49.46 -4.77
C GLU A 104 -2.89 49.64 -3.26
N MET A 105 -2.55 48.61 -2.48
CA MET A 105 -2.48 48.67 -1.02
C MET A 105 -1.62 49.86 -0.52
N PRO A 106 -0.40 50.12 -1.04
CA PRO A 106 0.41 51.25 -0.58
C PRO A 106 -0.29 52.62 -0.76
N SER A 107 -1.08 52.77 -1.83
CA SER A 107 -1.78 54.02 -2.14
C SER A 107 -2.96 54.24 -1.18
N LYS A 108 -3.76 53.19 -0.93
CA LYS A 108 -4.88 53.24 0.03
C LYS A 108 -4.40 53.47 1.46
N VAL A 109 -3.39 52.73 1.90
CA VAL A 109 -2.79 52.86 3.24
C VAL A 109 -2.13 54.23 3.48
N SER A 110 -1.71 54.92 2.41
CA SER A 110 -1.17 56.29 2.48
C SER A 110 -2.22 57.40 2.45
N THR A 111 -3.52 57.07 2.31
CA THR A 111 -4.59 58.07 2.21
C THR A 111 -4.90 58.71 3.57
N ASP A 112 -4.87 57.93 4.65
CA ASP A 112 -4.95 58.43 6.02
C ASP A 112 -4.05 57.60 6.96
N VAL A 113 -2.93 58.20 7.35
CA VAL A 113 -1.90 57.59 8.20
C VAL A 113 -2.32 57.59 9.68
N ASP A 114 -3.03 58.62 10.14
CA ASP A 114 -3.46 58.71 11.53
C ASP A 114 -4.61 57.71 11.79
N TYR A 115 -5.48 57.47 10.80
CA TYR A 115 -6.45 56.38 10.82
C TYR A 115 -5.76 55.00 10.89
N LEU A 116 -4.78 54.71 10.03
CA LEU A 116 -3.97 53.47 10.07
C LEU A 116 -3.39 53.22 11.47
N VAL A 117 -2.76 54.23 12.06
CA VAL A 117 -2.15 54.13 13.40
C VAL A 117 -3.22 53.92 14.48
N SER A 118 -4.34 54.64 14.39
CA SER A 118 -5.46 54.47 15.34
C SER A 118 -6.06 53.06 15.29
N LEU A 119 -6.09 52.44 14.11
CA LEU A 119 -6.59 51.07 13.89
C LEU A 119 -5.58 50.04 14.41
N ALA A 120 -4.28 50.21 14.11
CA ALA A 120 -3.22 49.32 14.58
C ALA A 120 -3.15 49.27 16.12
N VAL A 121 -3.27 50.40 16.81
CA VAL A 121 -3.30 50.43 18.29
C VAL A 121 -4.51 49.66 18.85
N GLN A 122 -5.64 49.63 18.13
CA GLN A 122 -6.85 48.88 18.51
C GLN A 122 -6.77 47.37 18.21
N VAL A 123 -5.85 46.91 17.34
CA VAL A 123 -5.67 45.48 17.05
C VAL A 123 -5.29 44.72 18.32
N LYS A 124 -6.10 43.71 18.68
CA LYS A 124 -5.93 42.89 19.89
C LYS A 124 -4.74 41.93 19.78
N TYR A 125 -3.56 42.40 20.16
CA TYR A 125 -2.36 41.58 20.29
C TYR A 125 -2.26 40.95 21.70
N ASN A 126 -1.93 39.65 21.80
CA ASN A 126 -1.81 38.94 23.07
C ASN A 126 -0.47 38.18 23.16
N ALA A 127 0.52 38.78 23.84
CA ALA A 127 1.85 38.21 24.02
C ALA A 127 1.87 36.78 24.60
N LYS A 128 0.89 36.41 25.46
CA LYS A 128 0.78 35.03 25.98
C LYS A 128 0.34 34.04 24.88
N ARG A 129 -0.59 34.44 23.99
CA ARG A 129 -0.99 33.63 22.82
C ARG A 129 0.17 33.52 21.83
N MET A 130 0.87 34.60 21.54
CA MET A 130 2.02 34.62 20.62
C MET A 130 3.17 33.71 21.10
N LYS A 131 3.45 33.68 22.41
CA LYS A 131 4.43 32.76 23.01
C LYS A 131 3.94 31.30 23.08
N LYS A 132 2.62 31.05 22.98
CA LYS A 132 2.07 29.70 22.75
C LYS A 132 2.27 29.28 21.29
N LEU A 133 1.96 30.18 20.34
CA LEU A 133 2.20 29.99 18.90
C LEU A 133 3.68 29.72 18.58
N GLU A 134 4.61 30.37 19.28
CA GLU A 134 6.05 30.10 19.17
C GLU A 134 6.40 28.64 19.51
N LYS A 135 5.84 28.12 20.61
CA LYS A 135 6.04 26.71 21.00
C LYS A 135 5.34 25.74 20.06
N GLU A 136 4.15 26.08 19.57
CA GLU A 136 3.41 25.30 18.58
C GLU A 136 4.20 25.18 17.27
N TYR A 137 4.77 26.29 16.79
CA TYR A 137 5.65 26.33 15.61
C TYR A 137 6.94 25.52 15.81
N GLN A 138 7.61 25.67 16.96
CA GLN A 138 8.80 24.89 17.29
C GLN A 138 8.50 23.38 17.34
N ALA A 139 7.35 22.98 17.88
CA ALA A 139 6.90 21.59 17.94
C ALA A 139 6.41 21.03 16.59
N ILE A 140 6.01 21.89 15.64
CA ILE A 140 5.78 21.50 14.24
C ILE A 140 7.14 21.29 13.55
N LYS A 141 8.06 22.26 13.65
CA LYS A 141 9.37 22.18 12.99
C LYS A 141 10.22 21.01 13.49
N ALA A 142 10.14 20.69 14.79
CA ALA A 142 10.79 19.51 15.37
C ALA A 142 10.28 18.21 14.73
N ARG A 143 8.96 18.02 14.63
CA ARG A 143 8.35 16.86 13.96
C ARG A 143 8.72 16.79 12.48
N GLU A 144 8.67 17.91 11.75
CA GLU A 144 9.11 17.96 10.36
C GLU A 144 10.59 17.52 10.20
N THR A 145 11.48 17.87 11.14
CA THR A 145 12.87 17.38 11.11
C THR A 145 13.01 15.90 11.49
N GLU A 146 12.16 15.39 12.36
CA GLU A 146 12.10 13.97 12.76
C GLU A 146 11.57 13.10 11.60
N GLU A 147 10.45 13.50 11.00
CA GLU A 147 9.89 12.93 9.77
C GLU A 147 10.90 12.95 8.61
N GLN A 148 11.69 14.00 8.46
CA GLN A 148 12.77 14.06 7.46
C GLN A 148 13.93 13.10 7.76
N ILE A 149 14.22 12.80 9.03
CA ILE A 149 15.24 11.81 9.42
C ILE A 149 14.72 10.39 9.17
N GLU A 150 13.47 10.10 9.57
CA GLU A 150 12.81 8.83 9.32
C GLU A 150 12.66 8.56 7.81
N LEU A 151 12.21 9.54 7.02
CA LEU A 151 12.11 9.42 5.57
C LEU A 151 13.48 9.15 4.90
N ARG A 152 14.59 9.68 5.45
CA ARG A 152 15.94 9.34 4.97
C ARG A 152 16.31 7.90 5.33
N ARG A 153 16.05 7.45 6.56
CA ARG A 153 16.24 6.05 6.99
C ARG A 153 15.45 5.10 6.10
N LEU A 154 14.14 5.30 5.96
CA LEU A 154 13.26 4.47 5.16
C LEU A 154 13.68 4.43 3.68
N ARG A 155 14.19 5.53 3.12
CA ARG A 155 14.77 5.56 1.77
C ARG A 155 16.05 4.73 1.66
N THR A 156 16.95 4.78 2.65
CA THR A 156 18.14 3.90 2.65
C THR A 156 17.79 2.42 2.85
N GLU A 157 16.81 2.13 3.71
CA GLU A 157 16.34 0.77 3.99
C GLU A 157 15.65 0.16 2.76
N ASN A 158 14.74 0.91 2.11
CA ASN A 158 14.13 0.51 0.83
C ASN A 158 15.15 0.26 -0.30
N ARG A 159 16.26 1.01 -0.33
CA ARG A 159 17.33 0.78 -1.31
C ARG A 159 18.03 -0.56 -1.08
N ILE A 160 18.34 -0.89 0.18
CA ILE A 160 18.98 -2.15 0.56
C ILE A 160 18.03 -3.33 0.29
N LEU A 161 16.75 -3.20 0.65
CA LEU A 161 15.74 -4.23 0.38
C LEU A 161 15.57 -4.50 -1.12
N ARG A 162 15.51 -3.46 -1.96
CA ARG A 162 15.47 -3.60 -3.43
C ARG A 162 16.70 -4.33 -3.97
N GLN A 163 17.90 -3.99 -3.50
CA GLN A 163 19.12 -4.70 -3.88
C GLN A 163 19.11 -6.17 -3.42
N ARG A 164 18.53 -6.48 -2.24
CA ARG A 164 18.42 -7.88 -1.80
C ARG A 164 17.40 -8.68 -2.63
N VAL A 165 16.30 -8.06 -3.05
CA VAL A 165 15.34 -8.66 -3.99
C VAL A 165 16.01 -8.91 -5.34
N GLU A 166 16.68 -7.92 -5.93
CA GLU A 166 17.42 -8.04 -7.20
C GLU A 166 18.47 -9.18 -7.15
N ASN A 167 19.24 -9.28 -6.06
CA ASN A 167 20.17 -10.39 -5.87
C ASN A 167 19.45 -11.76 -5.80
N LEU A 168 18.33 -11.86 -5.09
CA LEU A 168 17.55 -13.10 -4.99
C LEU A 168 16.88 -13.50 -6.31
N GLU A 169 16.45 -12.53 -7.12
CA GLU A 169 15.93 -12.75 -8.47
C GLU A 169 17.04 -13.28 -9.41
N GLN A 170 18.25 -12.73 -9.31
CA GLN A 170 19.43 -13.24 -10.04
C GLN A 170 19.86 -14.65 -9.57
N GLU A 171 19.90 -14.89 -8.26
CA GLU A 171 20.15 -16.21 -7.66
C GLU A 171 19.11 -17.24 -8.16
N SER A 172 17.82 -16.86 -8.16
CA SER A 172 16.71 -17.70 -8.63
C SER A 172 16.78 -17.98 -10.14
N SER A 173 17.08 -16.98 -10.98
CA SER A 173 17.27 -17.19 -12.42
C SER A 173 18.43 -18.17 -12.67
N SER A 174 19.58 -17.93 -12.03
CA SER A 174 20.75 -18.80 -12.15
C SER A 174 20.50 -20.25 -11.74
N LEU A 175 19.60 -20.49 -10.77
CA LEU A 175 19.16 -21.82 -10.39
C LEU A 175 18.20 -22.44 -11.42
N ALA A 176 17.25 -21.66 -11.94
CA ALA A 176 16.36 -22.10 -13.02
C ALA A 176 17.14 -22.46 -14.30
N ASP A 177 18.08 -21.61 -14.72
CA ASP A 177 18.94 -21.84 -15.89
C ASP A 177 19.75 -23.13 -15.74
N ARG A 178 20.36 -23.37 -14.56
CA ARG A 178 21.08 -24.62 -14.25
C ARG A 178 20.17 -25.85 -14.23
N LEU A 179 18.94 -25.73 -13.71
CA LEU A 179 17.96 -26.82 -13.73
C LEU A 179 17.50 -27.15 -15.15
N ILE A 180 17.26 -26.14 -15.99
CA ILE A 180 16.91 -26.30 -17.40
C ILE A 180 18.08 -26.95 -18.16
N GLN A 181 19.30 -26.44 -18.01
CA GLN A 181 20.49 -27.02 -18.64
C GLN A 181 20.71 -28.48 -18.21
N GLY A 182 20.56 -28.78 -16.91
CA GLY A 182 20.64 -30.13 -16.38
C GLY A 182 19.47 -31.05 -16.77
N GLN A 183 18.34 -30.52 -17.25
CA GLN A 183 17.27 -31.31 -17.89
C GLN A 183 17.57 -31.55 -19.37
N VAL A 184 18.02 -30.53 -20.10
CA VAL A 184 18.39 -30.63 -21.53
C VAL A 184 19.51 -31.66 -21.73
N VAL A 185 20.58 -31.59 -20.93
CA VAL A 185 21.70 -32.55 -21.01
C VAL A 185 21.21 -33.98 -20.78
N ARG A 186 20.39 -34.24 -19.74
CA ARG A 186 19.83 -35.57 -19.48
C ARG A 186 18.87 -36.07 -20.56
N ALA A 187 18.18 -35.16 -21.26
CA ALA A 187 17.32 -35.50 -22.38
C ALA A 187 18.15 -35.90 -23.63
N GLN A 188 19.20 -35.14 -23.93
CA GLN A 188 20.15 -35.44 -25.00
C GLN A 188 20.84 -36.80 -24.77
N GLU A 189 21.36 -37.03 -23.56
CA GLU A 189 22.01 -38.29 -23.19
C GLU A 189 21.07 -39.50 -23.25
N ALA A 190 19.77 -39.30 -23.00
CA ALA A 190 18.74 -40.33 -23.12
C ALA A 190 18.39 -40.64 -24.60
N GLU A 191 18.39 -39.63 -25.47
CA GLU A 191 18.23 -39.79 -26.92
C GLU A 191 19.45 -40.51 -27.53
N GLU A 192 20.66 -40.08 -27.18
CA GLU A 192 21.92 -40.75 -27.56
C GLU A 192 21.93 -42.21 -27.08
N ASN A 193 21.57 -42.47 -25.82
CA ASN A 193 21.41 -43.82 -25.28
C ASN A 193 20.43 -44.68 -26.10
N TYR A 194 19.34 -44.10 -26.59
CA TYR A 194 18.34 -44.80 -27.39
C TYR A 194 18.87 -45.11 -28.81
N ILE A 195 19.60 -44.17 -29.42
CA ILE A 195 20.28 -44.36 -30.71
C ILE A 195 21.33 -45.48 -30.58
N ILE A 196 22.23 -45.40 -29.59
CA ILE A 196 23.26 -46.41 -29.32
C ILE A 196 22.63 -47.80 -29.12
N LYS A 197 21.55 -47.92 -28.33
CA LYS A 197 20.85 -49.20 -28.12
C LYS A 197 20.19 -49.74 -29.38
N ARG A 198 19.66 -48.87 -30.24
CA ARG A 198 19.09 -49.24 -31.55
C ARG A 198 20.17 -49.73 -32.52
N GLU A 199 21.31 -49.03 -32.58
CA GLU A 199 22.45 -49.41 -33.44
C GLU A 199 23.10 -50.71 -32.95
N LEU A 200 23.33 -50.85 -31.64
CA LEU A 200 23.80 -52.10 -31.03
C LEU A 200 22.86 -53.28 -31.32
N ALA A 201 21.54 -53.08 -31.31
CA ALA A 201 20.57 -54.11 -31.68
C ALA A 201 20.66 -54.48 -33.17
N ALA A 202 20.85 -53.50 -34.06
CA ALA A 202 21.06 -53.74 -35.49
C ALA A 202 22.38 -54.48 -35.78
N VAL A 203 23.48 -54.08 -35.11
CA VAL A 203 24.78 -54.76 -35.21
C VAL A 203 24.69 -56.20 -34.69
N ARG A 204 24.00 -56.45 -33.57
CA ARG A 204 23.76 -57.82 -33.08
C ARG A 204 22.89 -58.67 -34.02
N GLN A 205 21.91 -58.08 -34.71
CA GLN A 205 21.16 -58.79 -35.76
C GLN A 205 22.05 -59.12 -36.96
N GLN A 206 22.95 -58.22 -37.36
CA GLN A 206 23.96 -58.49 -38.39
C GLN A 206 24.97 -59.55 -37.95
N GLU A 207 25.43 -59.54 -36.69
CA GLU A 207 26.29 -60.55 -36.09
C GLU A 207 25.63 -61.93 -36.10
N ILE A 208 24.37 -62.04 -35.67
CA ILE A 208 23.61 -63.29 -35.72
C ILE A 208 23.44 -63.77 -37.17
N HIS A 209 23.09 -62.88 -38.11
CA HIS A 209 22.96 -63.24 -39.53
C HIS A 209 24.29 -63.70 -40.13
N LEU A 210 25.39 -62.99 -39.87
CA LEU A 210 26.74 -63.36 -40.30
C LEU A 210 27.21 -64.64 -39.65
N SER A 211 26.88 -64.89 -38.37
CA SER A 211 27.18 -66.14 -37.68
C SER A 211 26.38 -67.30 -38.24
N MET A 212 25.09 -67.12 -38.56
CA MET A 212 24.27 -68.16 -39.20
C MET A 212 24.73 -68.46 -40.63
N GLU A 213 25.10 -67.44 -41.41
CA GLU A 213 25.67 -67.67 -42.74
C GLU A 213 27.08 -68.28 -42.63
N LEU A 214 27.89 -67.90 -41.65
CA LEU A 214 29.20 -68.52 -41.39
C LEU A 214 29.07 -69.96 -40.88
N GLU A 215 28.00 -70.30 -40.13
CA GLU A 215 27.68 -71.67 -39.74
C GLU A 215 27.20 -72.49 -40.95
N ASN A 216 26.35 -71.93 -41.81
CA ASN A 216 25.91 -72.51 -43.08
C ASN A 216 27.09 -72.71 -44.07
N GLN A 217 28.02 -71.76 -44.12
CA GLN A 217 29.26 -71.90 -44.90
C GLN A 217 30.25 -72.86 -44.22
N LYS A 218 30.30 -72.95 -42.88
CA LYS A 218 31.03 -74.02 -42.17
C LYS A 218 30.42 -75.39 -42.46
N GLU A 219 29.10 -75.55 -42.50
CA GLU A 219 28.44 -76.82 -42.81
C GLU A 219 28.77 -77.25 -44.24
N LYS A 220 28.65 -76.36 -45.23
CA LYS A 220 29.14 -76.59 -46.61
C LYS A 220 30.64 -76.90 -46.63
N VAL A 221 31.45 -76.15 -45.89
CA VAL A 221 32.90 -76.39 -45.76
C VAL A 221 33.19 -77.68 -45.00
N GLN A 222 32.29 -78.18 -44.16
CA GLN A 222 32.43 -79.43 -43.41
C GLN A 222 31.96 -80.63 -44.24
N GLU A 223 30.98 -80.48 -45.12
CA GLU A 223 30.71 -81.42 -46.22
C GLU A 223 31.91 -81.48 -47.19
N LEU A 224 32.48 -80.32 -47.55
CA LEU A 224 33.69 -80.21 -48.38
C LEU A 224 34.95 -80.71 -47.66
N ILE A 225 35.05 -80.61 -46.32
CA ILE A 225 36.20 -81.11 -45.54
C ILE A 225 36.06 -82.61 -45.23
N GLN A 226 34.84 -83.09 -44.98
CA GLN A 226 34.54 -84.52 -44.92
C GLN A 226 34.74 -85.21 -46.28
N SER A 227 34.86 -84.43 -47.37
CA SER A 227 35.31 -84.87 -48.68
C SER A 227 36.70 -84.35 -49.12
N GLN A 228 37.43 -83.57 -48.30
CA GLN A 228 38.80 -83.12 -48.61
C GLN A 228 39.61 -82.54 -47.42
N SER A 229 40.89 -82.88 -47.34
CA SER A 229 41.74 -82.55 -46.19
C SER A 229 42.26 -81.10 -46.14
N ASN A 230 42.51 -80.64 -44.90
CA ASN A 230 43.46 -79.60 -44.49
C ASN A 230 43.05 -78.10 -44.61
N PRO A 231 43.72 -77.17 -43.88
CA PRO A 231 43.00 -76.12 -43.13
C PRO A 231 43.30 -74.66 -43.59
N SER A 232 43.07 -73.71 -42.68
CA SER A 232 43.18 -72.23 -42.79
C SER A 232 41.91 -71.56 -43.36
N SER A 233 41.62 -70.27 -43.15
CA SER A 233 42.41 -69.20 -42.51
C SER A 233 41.54 -68.01 -42.05
N LEU A 234 42.10 -67.16 -41.18
CA LEU A 234 41.90 -65.69 -41.06
C LEU A 234 40.49 -65.09 -40.74
N THR A 235 40.47 -64.38 -39.59
CA THR A 235 40.06 -62.97 -39.35
C THR A 235 38.62 -62.48 -39.55
N ASN A 236 38.13 -61.75 -38.54
CA ASN A 236 37.97 -60.27 -38.61
C ASN A 236 37.79 -59.66 -37.20
N GLY A 237 38.90 -59.33 -36.54
CA GLY A 237 38.93 -58.70 -35.21
C GLY A 237 39.22 -57.20 -35.28
N SER A 238 38.27 -56.40 -35.77
CA SER A 238 38.41 -54.93 -35.87
C SER A 238 37.08 -54.17 -35.76
N THR A 239 36.04 -54.82 -35.23
CA THR A 239 34.74 -54.21 -34.92
C THR A 239 34.30 -54.59 -33.52
N SER A 240 34.49 -55.87 -33.13
CA SER A 240 34.23 -56.34 -31.77
C SER A 240 35.06 -55.59 -30.73
N ASP A 241 36.36 -55.41 -30.93
CA ASP A 241 37.22 -54.71 -29.96
C ASP A 241 36.83 -53.23 -29.79
N ASP A 242 36.51 -52.50 -30.86
CA ASP A 242 36.09 -51.09 -30.75
C ASP A 242 34.68 -50.95 -30.16
N VAL A 243 33.75 -51.88 -30.45
CA VAL A 243 32.40 -51.89 -29.83
C VAL A 243 32.46 -52.34 -28.37
N LEU A 244 33.27 -53.35 -28.04
CA LEU A 244 33.52 -53.76 -26.65
C LEU A 244 34.16 -52.62 -25.86
N LYS A 245 35.14 -51.92 -26.45
CA LYS A 245 35.79 -50.77 -25.84
C LYS A 245 34.84 -49.59 -25.68
N ALA A 246 34.02 -49.26 -26.68
CA ALA A 246 32.99 -48.23 -26.55
C ALA A 246 31.96 -48.57 -25.46
N LEU A 247 31.49 -49.82 -25.38
CA LEU A 247 30.60 -50.29 -24.30
C LEU A 247 31.30 -50.31 -22.94
N GLN A 248 32.60 -50.54 -22.89
CA GLN A 248 33.41 -50.54 -21.67
C GLN A 248 33.70 -49.11 -21.19
N ASP A 249 33.94 -48.17 -22.11
CA ASP A 249 34.09 -46.74 -21.85
C ASP A 249 32.73 -46.10 -21.48
N GLU A 250 31.61 -46.51 -22.09
CA GLU A 250 30.24 -46.12 -21.69
C GLU A 250 29.87 -46.71 -20.32
N LEU A 251 30.21 -47.97 -20.04
CA LEU A 251 30.02 -48.56 -18.71
C LEU A 251 30.88 -47.86 -17.65
N VAL A 252 32.09 -47.42 -18.01
CA VAL A 252 32.95 -46.60 -17.14
C VAL A 252 32.37 -45.20 -16.94
N SER A 253 31.84 -44.54 -17.98
CA SER A 253 31.25 -43.20 -17.85
C SER A 253 29.95 -43.21 -17.04
N VAL A 254 29.09 -44.21 -17.24
CA VAL A 254 27.89 -44.45 -16.41
C VAL A 254 28.27 -44.72 -14.96
N LYS A 255 29.32 -45.51 -14.69
CA LYS A 255 29.80 -45.75 -13.31
C LYS A 255 30.51 -44.54 -12.68
N LEU A 256 31.20 -43.72 -13.47
CA LEU A 256 31.71 -42.42 -13.02
C LEU A 256 30.55 -41.52 -12.61
N ARG A 257 29.52 -41.40 -13.45
CA ARG A 257 28.32 -40.61 -13.16
C ARG A 257 27.52 -41.15 -11.98
N GLU A 258 27.44 -42.47 -11.82
CA GLU A 258 26.82 -43.12 -10.66
C GLU A 258 27.62 -42.81 -9.38
N ALA A 259 28.96 -42.84 -9.44
CA ALA A 259 29.82 -42.43 -8.35
C ALA A 259 29.71 -40.93 -8.03
N GLU A 260 29.65 -40.05 -9.03
CA GLU A 260 29.43 -38.60 -8.88
C GLU A 260 28.05 -38.28 -8.26
N ASN A 261 27.00 -39.01 -8.65
CA ASN A 261 25.67 -38.90 -8.04
C ASN A 261 25.65 -39.44 -6.61
N LEU A 262 26.39 -40.51 -6.31
CA LEU A 262 26.55 -41.02 -4.94
C LEU A 262 27.39 -40.06 -4.07
N GLU A 263 28.43 -39.45 -4.63
CA GLU A 263 29.29 -38.47 -3.93
C GLU A 263 28.53 -37.16 -3.68
N THR A 264 27.74 -36.67 -4.63
CA THR A 264 26.89 -35.49 -4.42
C THR A 264 25.72 -35.77 -3.47
N MET A 265 25.07 -36.94 -3.53
CA MET A 265 24.13 -37.35 -2.47
C MET A 265 24.80 -37.39 -1.10
N LYS A 266 26.02 -37.95 -1.01
CA LYS A 266 26.79 -38.02 0.24
C LYS A 266 27.21 -36.64 0.73
N GLN A 267 27.56 -35.71 -0.15
CA GLN A 267 27.83 -34.30 0.21
C GLN A 267 26.57 -33.61 0.75
N LEU A 268 25.40 -33.83 0.13
CA LEU A 268 24.14 -33.29 0.62
C LEU A 268 23.69 -33.93 1.95
N GLN A 269 23.91 -35.25 2.12
CA GLN A 269 23.69 -35.95 3.38
C GLN A 269 24.61 -35.42 4.47
N ASN A 270 25.91 -35.25 4.19
CA ASN A 270 26.85 -34.62 5.11
C ASN A 270 26.42 -33.19 5.47
N GLN A 271 25.96 -32.38 4.51
CA GLN A 271 25.45 -31.03 4.80
C GLN A 271 24.19 -31.03 5.66
N ILE A 272 23.29 -31.99 5.46
CA ILE A 272 22.10 -32.16 6.33
C ILE A 272 22.55 -32.61 7.73
N GLU A 273 23.48 -33.56 7.84
CA GLU A 273 24.04 -33.99 9.13
C GLU A 273 24.80 -32.85 9.83
N GLU A 274 25.54 -32.00 9.11
CA GLU A 274 26.20 -30.80 9.64
C GLU A 274 25.19 -29.75 10.10
N LEU A 275 24.18 -29.41 9.29
CA LEU A 275 23.14 -28.43 9.66
C LEU A 275 22.25 -28.92 10.80
N GLU A 276 21.94 -30.22 10.85
CA GLU A 276 21.27 -30.82 11.99
C GLU A 276 22.18 -30.87 13.23
N ALA A 277 23.49 -31.16 13.07
CA ALA A 277 24.45 -31.13 14.17
C ALA A 277 24.69 -29.69 14.68
N GLU A 278 24.59 -28.69 13.82
CA GLU A 278 24.61 -27.27 14.21
C GLU A 278 23.33 -26.86 14.92
N ASN A 279 22.15 -27.26 14.45
CA ASN A 279 20.89 -27.08 15.19
C ASN A 279 20.89 -27.80 16.54
N ARG A 280 21.36 -29.06 16.59
CA ARG A 280 21.56 -29.82 17.83
C ARG A 280 22.51 -29.05 18.74
N ARG A 281 23.67 -28.59 18.27
CA ARG A 281 24.61 -27.73 19.04
C ARG A 281 24.00 -26.39 19.49
N LEU A 282 23.05 -25.80 18.76
CA LEU A 282 22.36 -24.57 19.16
C LEU A 282 21.26 -24.81 20.21
N HIS A 283 20.79 -26.05 20.38
CA HIS A 283 19.91 -26.46 21.49
C HIS A 283 20.67 -27.12 22.66
N GLU A 284 21.82 -27.75 22.40
CA GLU A 284 22.73 -28.36 23.38
C GLU A 284 23.71 -27.35 23.98
N GLN A 285 23.92 -26.19 23.34
CA GLN A 285 24.57 -25.04 23.96
C GLN A 285 23.86 -24.74 25.29
N PRO A 286 24.59 -24.60 26.41
CA PRO A 286 23.95 -24.31 27.69
C PRO A 286 23.20 -22.99 27.59
N THR A 287 21.87 -23.06 27.62
CA THR A 287 21.05 -21.86 27.81
C THR A 287 21.52 -21.15 29.08
N PRO A 288 21.36 -19.82 29.18
CA PRO A 288 21.74 -19.12 30.40
C PRO A 288 20.93 -19.63 31.62
N GLU A 289 19.77 -20.25 31.39
CA GLU A 289 19.01 -20.99 32.41
C GLU A 289 19.69 -22.31 32.82
N ASN A 290 20.12 -23.17 31.88
CA ASN A 290 20.79 -24.43 32.18
C ASN A 290 22.14 -24.21 32.90
N SER A 291 22.88 -23.16 32.52
CA SER A 291 24.14 -22.80 33.20
C SER A 291 23.90 -22.15 34.57
N VAL A 292 22.82 -21.38 34.76
CA VAL A 292 22.38 -20.93 36.10
C VAL A 292 21.98 -22.11 36.98
N ALA A 293 21.28 -23.11 36.45
CA ALA A 293 20.90 -24.33 37.18
C ALA A 293 22.15 -25.11 37.64
N ALA A 294 23.10 -25.37 36.73
CA ALA A 294 24.36 -26.04 37.07
C ALA A 294 25.18 -25.26 38.13
N LEU A 295 25.26 -23.92 38.03
CA LEU A 295 25.90 -23.08 39.05
C LEU A 295 25.16 -23.09 40.39
N GLN A 296 23.83 -23.24 40.39
CA GLN A 296 23.05 -23.38 41.61
C GLN A 296 23.27 -24.75 42.27
N GLU A 297 23.34 -25.84 41.49
CA GLU A 297 23.66 -27.17 41.99
C GLU A 297 25.10 -27.25 42.54
N GLU A 298 26.10 -26.69 41.85
CA GLU A 298 27.48 -26.61 42.35
C GLU A 298 27.55 -25.79 43.64
N LEU A 299 26.90 -24.62 43.68
CA LEU A 299 26.85 -23.77 44.87
C LEU A 299 26.20 -24.47 46.08
N ILE A 300 25.13 -25.23 45.88
CA ILE A 300 24.48 -26.03 46.93
C ILE A 300 25.45 -27.13 47.41
N ALA A 301 26.09 -27.85 46.49
CA ALA A 301 27.04 -28.92 46.82
C ALA A 301 28.29 -28.41 47.58
N VAL A 302 28.82 -27.24 47.22
CA VAL A 302 29.97 -26.63 47.93
C VAL A 302 29.54 -26.09 49.31
N LYS A 303 28.35 -25.48 49.44
CA LYS A 303 27.82 -25.05 50.74
C LYS A 303 27.58 -26.20 51.71
N LEU A 304 27.13 -27.36 51.22
CA LEU A 304 26.98 -28.57 52.03
C LEU A 304 28.35 -29.06 52.54
N ARG A 305 29.37 -29.14 51.67
CA ARG A 305 30.74 -29.49 52.09
C ARG A 305 31.33 -28.49 53.08
N GLU A 306 31.08 -27.18 52.93
CA GLU A 306 31.51 -26.18 53.91
C GLU A 306 30.89 -26.46 55.29
N ALA A 307 29.59 -26.72 55.34
CA ALA A 307 28.88 -27.01 56.59
C ALA A 307 29.36 -28.31 57.26
N GLU A 308 29.59 -29.38 56.48
CA GLU A 308 30.15 -30.65 56.95
C GLU A 308 31.57 -30.44 57.52
N ALA A 309 32.44 -29.69 56.82
CA ALA A 309 33.79 -29.40 57.26
C ALA A 309 33.83 -28.51 58.53
N HIS A 310 32.90 -27.56 58.69
CA HIS A 310 32.74 -26.79 59.95
C HIS A 310 32.35 -27.67 61.13
N LEU A 311 31.45 -28.63 60.93
CA LEU A 311 31.05 -29.57 61.97
C LEU A 311 32.23 -30.47 62.38
N GLY A 312 32.95 -31.04 61.40
CA GLY A 312 34.17 -31.81 61.66
C GLY A 312 35.27 -31.00 62.36
N LEU A 313 35.45 -29.72 61.99
CA LEU A 313 36.39 -28.82 62.67
C LEU A 313 35.98 -28.52 64.12
N LYS A 314 34.68 -28.41 64.39
CA LYS A 314 34.14 -28.21 65.75
C LYS A 314 34.33 -29.46 66.62
N GLU A 315 34.13 -30.65 66.06
CA GLU A 315 34.38 -31.93 66.73
C GLU A 315 35.88 -32.14 67.01
N LEU A 316 36.76 -31.85 66.04
CA LEU A 316 38.22 -31.85 66.24
C LEU A 316 38.63 -30.92 67.39
N LYS A 317 38.10 -29.69 67.43
CA LYS A 317 38.38 -28.72 68.51
C LYS A 317 37.90 -29.20 69.88
N GLN A 318 36.75 -29.85 69.96
CA GLN A 318 36.25 -30.46 71.20
C GLN A 318 37.17 -31.62 71.64
N ASN A 319 37.50 -32.55 70.73
CA ASN A 319 38.38 -33.69 71.02
C ASN A 319 39.77 -33.24 71.50
N ILE A 320 40.32 -32.16 70.93
CA ILE A 320 41.60 -31.57 71.38
C ILE A 320 41.47 -30.95 72.78
N ALA A 321 40.37 -30.25 73.08
CA ALA A 321 40.13 -29.70 74.41
C ALA A 321 39.98 -30.79 75.48
N ASP A 322 39.25 -31.87 75.18
CA ASP A 322 39.06 -33.00 76.10
C ASP A 322 40.37 -33.76 76.35
N LEU A 323 41.18 -34.00 75.31
CA LEU A 323 42.51 -34.59 75.45
C LEU A 323 43.47 -33.67 76.23
N GLN A 324 43.40 -32.35 76.03
CA GLN A 324 44.19 -31.39 76.81
C GLN A 324 43.80 -31.36 78.29
N LEU A 325 42.51 -31.52 78.61
CA LEU A 325 42.03 -31.63 79.99
C LEU A 325 42.50 -32.95 80.65
N VAL A 326 42.47 -34.07 79.92
CA VAL A 326 43.02 -35.35 80.39
C VAL A 326 44.54 -35.26 80.59
N TRP A 327 45.25 -34.62 79.67
CA TRP A 327 46.70 -34.39 79.74
C TRP A 327 47.09 -33.53 80.93
N GLN A 328 46.43 -32.39 81.13
CA GLN A 328 46.66 -31.52 82.29
C GLN A 328 46.42 -32.27 83.60
N LYS A 329 45.30 -33.00 83.70
CA LYS A 329 44.99 -33.83 84.87
C LYS A 329 46.03 -34.93 85.12
N HIS A 330 46.59 -35.53 84.08
CA HIS A 330 47.69 -36.50 84.19
C HIS A 330 48.98 -35.85 84.72
N ILE A 331 49.31 -34.64 84.27
CA ILE A 331 50.44 -33.85 84.80
C ILE A 331 50.24 -33.54 86.30
N GLU A 332 49.05 -33.05 86.67
CA GLU A 332 48.69 -32.72 88.06
C GLU A 332 48.74 -33.95 88.98
N GLN A 333 48.39 -35.15 88.46
CA GLN A 333 48.44 -36.40 89.23
C GLN A 333 49.84 -37.04 89.31
N THR A 334 50.71 -36.83 88.32
CA THR A 334 51.99 -37.57 88.20
C THR A 334 53.20 -36.80 88.74
N GLY A 335 53.06 -35.50 89.06
CA GLY A 335 53.99 -34.83 89.98
C GLY A 335 55.41 -34.59 89.43
N ALA A 336 55.51 -33.90 88.28
CA ALA A 336 56.75 -33.31 87.73
C ALA A 336 57.91 -34.26 87.35
N GLN A 337 57.84 -35.57 87.61
CA GLN A 337 58.81 -36.56 87.07
C GLN A 337 58.25 -37.24 85.82
N ILE A 338 58.01 -36.44 84.78
CA ILE A 338 57.33 -36.85 83.54
C ILE A 338 58.28 -36.70 82.35
N THR A 339 59.19 -37.66 82.19
CA THR A 339 60.10 -37.77 81.02
C THR A 339 60.07 -39.14 80.35
N ASP A 340 59.85 -40.21 81.11
CA ASP A 340 60.09 -41.59 80.64
C ASP A 340 58.85 -42.50 80.63
N LEU A 341 57.64 -41.94 80.79
CA LEU A 341 56.38 -42.71 80.72
C LEU A 341 55.87 -42.82 79.26
N PRO A 342 55.74 -44.03 78.68
CA PRO A 342 55.32 -44.20 77.27
C PRO A 342 53.90 -43.73 76.96
N GLU A 343 53.04 -43.60 77.97
CA GLU A 343 51.66 -43.13 77.80
C GLU A 343 51.59 -41.60 77.68
N ALA A 344 52.50 -40.89 78.36
CA ALA A 344 52.55 -39.43 78.35
C ALA A 344 53.00 -38.89 76.99
N THR A 345 54.11 -39.41 76.46
CA THR A 345 54.62 -39.04 75.13
C THR A 345 53.65 -39.43 74.01
N LYS A 346 52.88 -40.51 74.18
CA LYS A 346 51.81 -40.93 73.26
C LYS A 346 50.62 -39.97 73.27
N LEU A 347 50.21 -39.46 74.43
CA LEU A 347 49.17 -38.42 74.54
C LEU A 347 49.63 -37.10 73.89
N GLU A 348 50.87 -36.68 74.13
CA GLU A 348 51.44 -35.48 73.50
C GLU A 348 51.50 -35.60 71.96
N GLN A 349 51.94 -36.74 71.43
CA GLN A 349 51.91 -37.04 69.99
C GLN A 349 50.50 -37.06 69.40
N GLN A 350 49.50 -37.53 70.14
CA GLN A 350 48.09 -37.50 69.73
C GLN A 350 47.53 -36.07 69.70
N ILE A 351 47.84 -35.25 70.71
CA ILE A 351 47.43 -33.84 70.73
C ILE A 351 48.10 -33.07 69.58
N LEU A 352 49.37 -33.34 69.29
CA LEU A 352 50.10 -32.69 68.19
C LEU A 352 49.56 -33.10 66.81
N SER A 353 49.26 -34.39 66.59
CA SER A 353 48.71 -34.85 65.30
C SER A 353 47.28 -34.36 65.08
N LEU A 354 46.44 -34.30 66.12
CA LEU A 354 45.10 -33.72 66.03
C LEU A 354 45.14 -32.19 65.83
N ARG A 355 46.08 -31.47 66.46
CA ARG A 355 46.35 -30.05 66.17
C ARG A 355 46.75 -29.80 64.72
N LEU A 356 47.49 -30.73 64.11
CA LEU A 356 47.87 -30.65 62.70
C LEU A 356 46.65 -30.91 61.80
N ARG A 357 45.84 -31.93 62.10
CA ARG A 357 44.56 -32.20 61.40
C ARG A 357 43.54 -31.07 61.56
N GLU A 358 43.50 -30.39 62.72
CA GLU A 358 42.69 -29.19 62.96
C GLU A 358 43.10 -28.05 62.02
N ALA A 359 44.41 -27.82 61.84
CA ALA A 359 44.93 -26.83 60.91
C ALA A 359 44.64 -27.17 59.44
N GLU A 360 44.77 -28.45 59.06
CA GLU A 360 44.41 -28.94 57.71
C GLU A 360 42.92 -28.68 57.41
N VAL A 361 42.01 -29.17 58.26
CA VAL A 361 40.56 -28.97 58.08
C VAL A 361 40.17 -27.49 58.16
N GLN A 362 40.87 -26.68 58.97
CA GLN A 362 40.63 -25.23 59.00
C GLN A 362 41.07 -24.52 57.70
N ALA A 363 42.07 -25.05 56.98
CA ALA A 363 42.44 -24.56 55.65
C ALA A 363 41.41 -25.01 54.59
N GLU A 364 41.02 -26.29 54.59
CA GLU A 364 39.95 -26.84 53.72
C GLU A 364 38.65 -25.99 53.85
N VAL A 365 38.27 -25.63 55.08
CA VAL A 365 37.14 -24.74 55.40
C VAL A 365 37.28 -23.32 54.83
N GLN A 366 38.49 -22.74 54.81
CA GLN A 366 38.71 -21.40 54.24
C GLN A 366 38.67 -21.41 52.70
N GLU A 367 39.18 -22.47 52.07
CA GLU A 367 39.11 -22.68 50.62
C GLU A 367 37.66 -22.86 50.16
N LEU A 368 36.88 -23.71 50.84
CA LEU A 368 35.45 -23.90 50.57
C LEU A 368 34.68 -22.58 50.68
N ARG A 369 34.96 -21.75 51.71
CA ARG A 369 34.36 -20.41 51.85
C ARG A 369 34.68 -19.46 50.69
N ALA A 370 35.93 -19.46 50.22
CA ALA A 370 36.31 -18.67 49.06
C ALA A 370 35.52 -19.13 47.81
N LYS A 371 35.38 -20.45 47.61
CA LYS A 371 34.62 -21.03 46.50
C LYS A 371 33.12 -20.75 46.58
N VAL A 372 32.51 -20.74 47.77
CA VAL A 372 31.12 -20.29 47.96
C VAL A 372 30.94 -18.85 47.48
N MET A 373 31.79 -17.91 47.92
CA MET A 373 31.67 -16.51 47.54
C MET A 373 31.87 -16.27 46.03
N GLU A 374 32.78 -17.02 45.39
CA GLU A 374 32.95 -16.99 43.92
C GLU A 374 31.68 -17.44 43.19
N LEU A 375 31.14 -18.61 43.57
CA LEU A 375 29.94 -19.18 42.94
C LEU A 375 28.69 -18.32 43.22
N GLU A 376 28.56 -17.71 44.39
CA GLU A 376 27.48 -16.74 44.67
C GLU A 376 27.56 -15.52 43.76
N ALA A 377 28.76 -14.94 43.57
CA ALA A 377 28.95 -13.80 42.70
C ALA A 377 28.66 -14.16 41.22
N GLN A 378 29.14 -15.31 40.75
CA GLN A 378 28.90 -15.79 39.39
C GLN A 378 27.41 -16.07 39.12
N ASN A 379 26.73 -16.77 40.03
CA ASN A 379 25.29 -17.04 39.97
C ASN A 379 24.49 -15.72 39.95
N GLN A 380 24.83 -14.77 40.82
CA GLN A 380 24.17 -13.45 40.86
C GLN A 380 24.35 -12.65 39.56
N VAL A 381 25.51 -12.73 38.89
CA VAL A 381 25.71 -12.11 37.57
C VAL A 381 24.82 -12.79 36.51
N SER A 382 24.85 -14.13 36.45
CA SER A 382 24.07 -14.89 35.46
C SER A 382 22.55 -14.72 35.63
N VAL A 383 22.04 -14.72 36.87
CA VAL A 383 20.62 -14.46 37.17
C VAL A 383 20.20 -13.05 36.74
N ASN A 384 21.05 -12.03 36.95
CA ASN A 384 20.76 -10.68 36.46
C ASN A 384 20.80 -10.59 34.92
N GLN A 385 21.64 -11.39 34.25
CA GLN A 385 21.67 -11.46 32.79
C GLN A 385 20.41 -12.14 32.21
N VAL A 386 19.98 -13.26 32.77
CA VAL A 386 18.70 -13.91 32.43
C VAL A 386 17.53 -12.95 32.64
N ARG A 387 17.52 -12.20 33.76
CA ARG A 387 16.45 -11.24 34.05
C ARG A 387 16.35 -10.13 33.00
N ARG A 388 17.48 -9.60 32.53
CA ARG A 388 17.51 -8.61 31.43
C ARG A 388 16.97 -9.21 30.13
N GLN A 389 17.46 -10.39 29.74
CA GLN A 389 17.00 -11.07 28.53
C GLN A 389 15.50 -11.37 28.57
N ALA A 390 14.95 -11.76 29.73
CA ALA A 390 13.50 -11.94 29.92
C ALA A 390 12.69 -10.63 29.88
N GLU A 391 13.31 -9.50 30.21
CA GLU A 391 12.71 -8.15 30.12
C GLU A 391 12.74 -7.66 28.66
N ASP A 392 13.85 -7.84 27.96
CA ASP A 392 14.01 -7.56 26.52
C ASP A 392 13.03 -8.40 25.67
N LEU A 393 12.88 -9.70 25.95
CA LEU A 393 11.92 -10.57 25.29
C LEU A 393 10.46 -10.13 25.52
N ARG A 394 10.13 -9.61 26.71
CA ARG A 394 8.80 -9.04 26.99
C ARG A 394 8.57 -7.74 26.21
N ASN A 395 9.59 -6.89 26.09
CA ASN A 395 9.51 -5.66 25.31
C ASN A 395 9.30 -5.96 23.82
N LEU A 396 10.10 -6.87 23.25
CA LEU A 396 9.96 -7.34 21.87
C LEU A 396 8.59 -7.99 21.60
N GLN A 397 8.07 -8.78 22.54
CA GLN A 397 6.73 -9.38 22.42
C GLN A 397 5.63 -8.31 22.46
N GLN A 398 5.75 -7.28 23.31
CA GLN A 398 4.80 -6.15 23.32
C GLN A 398 4.88 -5.31 22.03
N GLU A 399 6.07 -5.09 21.46
CA GLU A 399 6.21 -4.40 20.17
C GLU A 399 5.61 -5.20 19.03
N LYS A 400 5.88 -6.52 18.99
CA LYS A 400 5.23 -7.45 18.06
C LYS A 400 3.71 -7.39 18.17
N ASP A 401 3.14 -7.45 19.38
CA ASP A 401 1.69 -7.42 19.56
C ASP A 401 1.07 -6.07 19.15
N LYS A 402 1.75 -4.95 19.39
CA LYS A 402 1.35 -3.61 18.87
C LYS A 402 1.36 -3.60 17.34
N LEU A 403 2.41 -4.10 16.71
CA LEU A 403 2.52 -4.18 15.24
C LEU A 403 1.42 -5.08 14.65
N MET A 404 1.17 -6.25 15.25
CA MET A 404 0.06 -7.14 14.87
C MET A 404 -1.32 -6.47 15.00
N THR A 405 -1.54 -5.60 16.00
CA THR A 405 -2.78 -4.81 16.06
C THR A 405 -2.86 -3.76 14.95
N ARG A 406 -1.76 -3.05 14.66
CA ARG A 406 -1.73 -2.01 13.63
C ARG A 406 -1.88 -2.58 12.21
N GLU A 407 -1.33 -3.77 11.96
CA GLU A 407 -1.52 -4.53 10.73
C GLU A 407 -3.02 -4.84 10.50
N ARG A 408 -3.71 -5.39 11.51
CA ARG A 408 -5.15 -5.71 11.43
C ARG A 408 -6.04 -4.47 11.22
N GLU A 409 -5.67 -3.33 11.82
CA GLU A 409 -6.33 -2.05 11.55
C GLU A 409 -6.18 -1.63 10.09
N LEU A 410 -4.95 -1.68 9.56
CA LEU A 410 -4.63 -1.32 8.18
C LEU A 410 -5.32 -2.26 7.17
N GLU A 411 -5.37 -3.57 7.45
CA GLU A 411 -6.18 -4.50 6.66
C GLU A 411 -7.67 -4.14 6.67
N SER A 412 -8.23 -3.71 7.81
CA SER A 412 -9.64 -3.32 7.88
C SER A 412 -9.90 -2.06 7.07
N GLN A 413 -9.03 -1.06 7.20
CA GLN A 413 -9.09 0.18 6.40
C GLN A 413 -8.97 -0.11 4.90
N LEU A 414 -8.10 -1.05 4.50
CA LEU A 414 -7.98 -1.52 3.12
C LEU A 414 -9.26 -2.22 2.65
N ARG A 415 -9.81 -3.16 3.43
CA ARG A 415 -11.07 -3.85 3.11
C ARG A 415 -12.25 -2.89 2.96
N GLU A 416 -12.33 -1.85 3.79
CA GLU A 416 -13.32 -0.78 3.68
C GLU A 416 -13.11 0.12 2.45
N ALA A 417 -11.86 0.46 2.12
CA ALA A 417 -11.53 1.23 0.93
C ALA A 417 -11.87 0.45 -0.36
N THR A 418 -11.58 -0.86 -0.41
CA THR A 418 -11.95 -1.72 -1.54
C THR A 418 -13.46 -1.78 -1.73
N ARG A 419 -14.26 -1.89 -0.65
CA ARG A 419 -15.73 -1.86 -0.73
C ARG A 419 -16.23 -0.53 -1.30
N LYS A 420 -15.79 0.60 -0.74
CA LYS A 420 -16.14 1.94 -1.23
C LYS A 420 -15.76 2.14 -2.70
N TYR A 421 -14.64 1.57 -3.14
CA TYR A 421 -14.25 1.57 -4.55
C TYR A 421 -15.21 0.74 -5.42
N THR A 422 -15.56 -0.48 -5.04
CA THR A 422 -16.51 -1.32 -5.81
C THR A 422 -17.91 -0.72 -5.86
N ASP A 423 -18.34 -0.06 -4.77
CA ASP A 423 -19.64 0.62 -4.70
C ASP A 423 -19.68 1.81 -5.68
N LEU A 424 -18.63 2.65 -5.68
CA LEU A 424 -18.49 3.78 -6.61
C LEU A 424 -18.29 3.34 -8.07
N GLU A 425 -17.60 2.22 -8.30
CA GLU A 425 -17.48 1.63 -9.65
C GLU A 425 -18.84 1.10 -10.14
N GLY A 426 -19.69 0.63 -9.22
CA GLY A 426 -21.09 0.27 -9.47
C GLY A 426 -21.93 1.48 -9.89
N THR A 427 -22.02 2.51 -9.05
CA THR A 427 -22.82 3.71 -9.35
C THR A 427 -22.37 4.39 -10.64
N LEU A 428 -21.07 4.45 -10.91
CA LEU A 428 -20.52 5.03 -12.15
C LEU A 428 -20.84 4.18 -13.40
N LYS A 429 -21.04 2.86 -13.27
CA LYS A 429 -21.56 2.02 -14.36
C LYS A 429 -23.06 2.24 -14.57
N GLU A 430 -23.83 2.40 -13.49
CA GLU A 430 -25.27 2.71 -13.54
C GLU A 430 -25.54 4.09 -14.16
N GLU A 431 -24.80 5.13 -13.77
CA GLU A 431 -24.87 6.46 -14.38
C GLU A 431 -24.57 6.42 -15.88
N ARG A 432 -23.51 5.70 -16.29
CA ARG A 432 -23.17 5.50 -17.71
C ARG A 432 -24.24 4.74 -18.47
N MET A 433 -24.95 3.81 -17.83
CA MET A 433 -26.09 3.10 -18.44
C MET A 433 -27.30 4.04 -18.58
N ASN A 434 -27.62 4.79 -17.53
CA ASN A 434 -28.73 5.74 -17.51
C ASN A 434 -28.56 6.89 -18.52
N SER A 435 -27.34 7.38 -18.74
CA SER A 435 -27.06 8.36 -19.80
C SER A 435 -27.28 7.78 -21.19
N LYS A 436 -26.81 6.55 -21.46
CA LYS A 436 -27.06 5.86 -22.73
C LYS A 436 -28.54 5.57 -22.99
N ILE A 437 -29.29 5.21 -21.96
CA ILE A 437 -30.75 5.03 -22.07
C ILE A 437 -31.40 6.35 -22.51
N LYS A 438 -31.05 7.48 -21.88
CA LYS A 438 -31.54 8.81 -22.26
C LYS A 438 -31.11 9.25 -23.67
N GLU A 439 -29.91 8.90 -24.10
CA GLU A 439 -29.43 9.13 -25.47
C GLU A 439 -30.31 8.33 -26.47
N CYS A 440 -30.58 7.05 -26.21
CA CYS A 440 -31.46 6.23 -27.05
C CYS A 440 -32.93 6.70 -27.02
N GLU A 441 -33.45 7.16 -25.89
CA GLU A 441 -34.79 7.77 -25.78
C GLU A 441 -34.89 9.05 -26.64
N GLN A 442 -33.85 9.89 -26.64
CA GLN A 442 -33.79 11.09 -27.48
C GLN A 442 -33.69 10.73 -28.97
N ASP A 443 -32.86 9.76 -29.35
CA ASP A 443 -32.77 9.29 -30.73
C ASP A 443 -34.10 8.68 -31.23
N GLN A 444 -34.83 7.95 -30.37
CA GLN A 444 -36.17 7.45 -30.68
C GLN A 444 -37.15 8.60 -30.91
N LEU A 445 -37.24 9.58 -30.01
CA LEU A 445 -38.11 10.75 -30.17
C LEU A 445 -37.77 11.54 -31.45
N ILE A 446 -36.48 11.68 -31.77
CA ILE A 446 -36.00 12.29 -33.02
C ILE A 446 -36.44 11.48 -34.24
N ALA A 447 -36.42 10.14 -34.17
CA ALA A 447 -36.89 9.27 -35.25
C ALA A 447 -38.42 9.35 -35.45
N GLU A 448 -39.20 9.35 -34.36
CA GLU A 448 -40.66 9.52 -34.41
C GLU A 448 -41.06 10.89 -34.97
N LEU A 449 -40.37 11.97 -34.56
CA LEU A 449 -40.57 13.31 -35.11
C LEU A 449 -40.21 13.39 -36.61
N LYS A 450 -39.09 12.79 -37.04
CA LYS A 450 -38.71 12.68 -38.46
C LYS A 450 -39.76 11.92 -39.26
N GLN A 451 -40.26 10.80 -38.74
CA GLN A 451 -41.35 10.03 -39.36
C GLN A 451 -42.64 10.87 -39.44
N ARG A 452 -42.95 11.66 -38.42
CA ARG A 452 -44.12 12.54 -38.43
C ARG A 452 -44.00 13.68 -39.43
N ILE A 453 -42.82 14.28 -39.58
CA ILE A 453 -42.52 15.30 -40.60
C ILE A 453 -42.71 14.70 -42.00
N SER A 454 -42.09 13.54 -42.29
CA SER A 454 -42.22 12.88 -43.60
C SER A 454 -43.68 12.54 -43.94
N ASN A 455 -44.48 12.07 -42.97
CA ASN A 455 -45.92 11.84 -43.15
C ASN A 455 -46.72 13.12 -43.43
N LEU A 456 -46.25 14.30 -42.98
CA LEU A 456 -46.87 15.60 -43.30
C LEU A 456 -46.40 16.13 -44.66
N GLU A 457 -45.15 15.90 -45.04
CA GLU A 457 -44.60 16.24 -46.35
C GLU A 457 -45.33 15.47 -47.47
N ILE A 458 -45.53 14.16 -47.30
CA ILE A 458 -46.31 13.33 -48.23
C ILE A 458 -47.73 13.89 -48.39
N LYS A 459 -48.43 14.17 -47.28
CA LYS A 459 -49.78 14.76 -47.31
C LYS A 459 -49.83 16.14 -47.97
N ASN A 460 -48.76 16.92 -47.85
CA ASN A 460 -48.67 18.20 -48.54
C ASN A 460 -48.52 18.00 -50.06
N GLN A 461 -47.74 17.02 -50.50
CA GLN A 461 -47.63 16.63 -51.92
C GLN A 461 -48.95 16.06 -52.48
N GLU A 462 -49.67 15.26 -51.70
CA GLU A 462 -51.03 14.79 -52.03
C GLU A 462 -51.99 15.97 -52.23
N LEU A 463 -51.99 16.95 -51.32
CA LEU A 463 -52.85 18.14 -51.42
C LEU A 463 -52.47 19.05 -52.59
N VAL A 464 -51.18 19.22 -52.89
CA VAL A 464 -50.71 19.99 -54.06
C VAL A 464 -51.16 19.32 -55.36
N THR A 465 -50.93 18.01 -55.52
CA THR A 465 -51.32 17.29 -56.75
C THR A 465 -52.83 17.24 -56.94
N VAL A 466 -53.63 17.10 -55.88
CA VAL A 466 -55.10 17.26 -55.94
C VAL A 466 -55.49 18.68 -56.35
N GLY A 467 -54.80 19.71 -55.84
CA GLY A 467 -55.01 21.11 -56.22
C GLY A 467 -54.69 21.40 -57.69
N GLU A 468 -53.68 20.74 -58.25
CA GLU A 468 -53.32 20.84 -59.67
C GLU A 468 -54.35 20.14 -60.57
N LEU A 469 -54.80 18.93 -60.20
CA LEU A 469 -55.90 18.24 -60.90
C LEU A 469 -57.20 19.06 -60.86
N SER A 470 -57.51 19.71 -59.74
CA SER A 470 -58.69 20.59 -59.62
C SER A 470 -58.59 21.85 -60.51
N LYS A 471 -57.39 22.34 -60.82
CA LYS A 471 -57.19 23.42 -61.80
C LYS A 471 -57.39 22.90 -63.22
N GLY A 472 -56.85 21.72 -63.54
CA GLY A 472 -57.06 21.07 -64.84
C GLY A 472 -58.54 20.89 -65.21
N ASN A 473 -59.40 20.55 -64.23
CA ASN A 473 -60.86 20.52 -64.44
C ASN A 473 -61.49 21.89 -64.71
N SER A 474 -60.89 23.00 -64.27
CA SER A 474 -61.38 24.37 -64.50
C SER A 474 -61.02 24.90 -65.90
N ASP A 475 -59.94 24.40 -66.49
CA ASP A 475 -59.52 24.71 -67.86
C ASP A 475 -60.28 23.88 -68.93
N SER A 476 -61.20 22.99 -68.53
CA SER A 476 -62.06 22.22 -69.44
C SER A 476 -62.79 23.13 -70.43
N ASP A 477 -62.79 22.76 -71.72
CA ASP A 477 -63.40 23.57 -72.76
C ASP A 477 -64.92 23.75 -72.56
N GLU A 478 -65.60 22.82 -71.88
CA GLU A 478 -67.01 22.96 -71.48
C GLU A 478 -67.27 24.22 -70.63
N VAL A 479 -66.30 24.61 -69.78
CA VAL A 479 -66.40 25.81 -68.93
C VAL A 479 -66.27 27.07 -69.79
N LYS A 480 -65.34 27.08 -70.75
CA LYS A 480 -65.20 28.17 -71.74
C LYS A 480 -66.47 28.32 -72.58
N ASP A 481 -66.99 27.20 -73.08
CA ASP A 481 -68.16 27.12 -73.94
C ASP A 481 -69.45 27.61 -73.24
N LEU A 482 -69.54 27.48 -71.91
CA LEU A 482 -70.61 28.08 -71.09
C LEU A 482 -70.37 29.58 -70.81
N GLN A 483 -69.12 29.99 -70.63
CA GLN A 483 -68.74 31.36 -70.35
C GLN A 483 -68.91 32.30 -71.55
N ASP A 484 -68.65 31.80 -72.77
CA ASP A 484 -68.89 32.54 -74.02
C ASP A 484 -70.40 32.72 -74.27
N LYS A 485 -71.22 31.68 -74.06
CA LYS A 485 -72.70 31.77 -74.13
C LYS A 485 -73.27 32.76 -73.10
N LEU A 486 -72.63 32.89 -71.94
CA LEU A 486 -72.97 33.91 -70.94
C LEU A 486 -72.55 35.33 -71.38
N SER A 487 -71.58 35.46 -72.28
CA SER A 487 -71.16 36.75 -72.85
C SER A 487 -72.13 37.23 -73.94
N ASP A 488 -72.54 36.34 -74.86
CA ASP A 488 -73.49 36.64 -75.94
C ASP A 488 -74.87 37.06 -75.39
N THR A 489 -75.37 36.31 -74.41
CA THR A 489 -76.64 36.63 -73.75
C THR A 489 -76.60 37.98 -73.01
N LYS A 490 -75.45 38.37 -72.43
CA LYS A 490 -75.25 39.72 -71.89
C LYS A 490 -75.23 40.79 -72.99
N ALA A 491 -74.61 40.52 -74.13
CA ALA A 491 -74.55 41.47 -75.25
C ALA A 491 -75.94 41.77 -75.82
N GLU A 492 -76.78 40.76 -76.04
CA GLU A 492 -78.14 40.98 -76.55
C GLU A 492 -79.06 41.67 -75.53
N VAL A 493 -78.91 41.39 -74.22
CA VAL A 493 -79.60 42.14 -73.15
C VAL A 493 -79.21 43.63 -73.15
N LEU A 494 -77.96 43.98 -73.45
CA LEU A 494 -77.53 45.38 -73.61
C LEU A 494 -78.12 46.00 -74.88
N ARG A 495 -78.17 45.27 -75.99
CA ARG A 495 -78.78 45.72 -77.26
C ARG A 495 -80.26 46.06 -77.10
N LEU A 496 -81.02 45.17 -76.47
CA LEU A 496 -82.44 45.37 -76.18
C LEU A 496 -82.68 46.57 -75.26
N LYS A 497 -81.82 46.79 -74.25
CA LYS A 497 -81.85 48.00 -73.40
C LYS A 497 -81.64 49.29 -74.21
N ILE A 498 -80.74 49.30 -75.20
CA ILE A 498 -80.48 50.49 -76.04
C ILE A 498 -81.70 50.80 -76.92
N ILE A 499 -82.29 49.79 -77.57
CA ILE A 499 -83.49 49.95 -78.41
C ILE A 499 -84.66 50.50 -77.58
N ASN A 500 -84.89 49.95 -76.37
CA ASN A 500 -85.95 50.40 -75.48
C ASN A 500 -85.70 51.87 -75.00
N LYS A 501 -84.44 52.25 -74.74
CA LYS A 501 -84.08 53.64 -74.42
C LYS A 501 -84.35 54.62 -75.58
N GLN A 502 -84.12 54.20 -76.83
CA GLN A 502 -84.45 55.02 -78.01
C GLN A 502 -85.96 55.19 -78.17
N LEU A 503 -86.74 54.12 -78.02
CA LEU A 503 -88.21 54.14 -78.15
C LEU A 503 -88.88 55.12 -77.16
N ASN A 504 -88.41 55.13 -75.91
CA ASN A 504 -88.88 56.07 -74.89
C ASN A 504 -88.49 57.54 -75.13
N SER A 505 -87.53 57.83 -76.04
CA SER A 505 -87.06 59.20 -76.30
C SER A 505 -87.93 60.00 -77.30
N ALA A 506 -88.88 59.34 -77.97
CA ALA A 506 -89.72 59.94 -79.01
C ALA A 506 -91.01 60.64 -78.50
N LEU A 507 -91.27 60.63 -77.18
CA LEU A 507 -92.56 60.98 -76.58
C LEU A 507 -92.43 61.94 -75.38
N SER A 508 -91.97 63.19 -75.59
CA SER A 508 -92.11 64.28 -74.60
C SER A 508 -91.97 65.69 -75.18
N MET A 509 -92.79 66.63 -74.70
CA MET A 509 -92.83 68.07 -75.00
C MET A 509 -93.57 68.80 -73.85
N PRO A 510 -93.32 70.10 -73.55
CA PRO A 510 -92.06 70.85 -73.63
C PRO A 510 -91.84 71.84 -72.42
N LYS A 511 -90.84 72.75 -72.54
CA LYS A 511 -90.71 74.08 -71.86
C LYS A 511 -90.18 74.12 -70.39
N THR A 512 -88.93 74.57 -70.11
CA THR A 512 -88.34 75.95 -69.96
C THR A 512 -88.49 76.56 -68.54
N THR A 513 -87.55 77.27 -67.89
CA THR A 513 -86.23 77.86 -68.29
C THR A 513 -85.34 78.26 -67.07
N SER A 514 -84.03 78.43 -67.28
CA SER A 514 -83.03 79.24 -66.50
C SER A 514 -82.93 79.08 -64.96
N LYS A 515 -81.82 78.57 -64.38
CA LYS A 515 -80.47 79.17 -64.18
C LYS A 515 -80.45 80.33 -63.15
N SER A 516 -79.52 80.40 -62.18
CA SER A 516 -78.35 79.54 -61.81
C SER A 516 -78.17 79.54 -60.26
N SER A 517 -77.11 79.12 -59.55
CA SER A 517 -75.64 79.04 -59.78
C SER A 517 -74.98 77.90 -58.95
N GLN A 518 -73.66 77.97 -58.69
CA GLN A 518 -72.85 77.06 -57.84
C GLN A 518 -72.22 77.89 -56.68
N SER A 519 -71.51 77.39 -55.64
CA SER A 519 -70.90 76.07 -55.36
C SER A 519 -70.57 75.87 -53.86
N GLY A 520 -70.57 74.62 -53.37
CA GLY A 520 -69.45 74.07 -52.56
C GLY A 520 -69.43 74.16 -51.02
N SER A 521 -69.94 73.13 -50.34
CA SER A 521 -69.54 72.61 -49.00
C SER A 521 -70.33 71.30 -48.74
N SER A 522 -69.98 70.33 -47.86
CA SER A 522 -68.97 70.25 -46.78
C SER A 522 -68.48 68.80 -46.54
N THR A 523 -67.43 68.69 -45.73
CA THR A 523 -66.73 67.51 -45.11
C THR A 523 -67.58 66.85 -43.98
N PRO A 524 -67.16 65.84 -43.13
CA PRO A 524 -65.77 65.48 -42.74
C PRO A 524 -65.40 64.01 -42.33
N CYS A 525 -64.09 63.83 -42.03
CA CYS A 525 -63.47 62.96 -41.00
C CYS A 525 -63.52 61.40 -41.13
N ASP A 526 -62.59 60.62 -40.53
CA ASP A 526 -61.45 60.97 -39.65
C ASP A 526 -60.20 60.06 -39.75
N PHE A 527 -59.15 60.35 -38.96
CA PHE A 527 -57.80 59.73 -39.00
C PHE A 527 -57.46 58.79 -37.81
N ASN A 528 -56.70 57.72 -38.10
CA ASN A 528 -55.65 57.01 -37.33
C ASN A 528 -55.30 57.44 -35.85
N LEU A 529 -55.17 56.48 -34.90
CA LEU A 529 -54.04 56.35 -33.92
C LEU A 529 -54.18 55.22 -32.86
N GLY A 530 -53.05 54.80 -32.26
CA GLY A 530 -52.92 54.00 -31.01
C GLY A 530 -52.76 52.47 -31.21
N SER A 531 -51.72 51.73 -30.78
CA SER A 531 -50.62 51.80 -29.77
C SER A 531 -50.96 51.29 -28.36
N ASN A 532 -50.06 50.42 -27.82
CA ASN A 532 -49.98 49.80 -26.46
C ASN A 532 -50.50 48.34 -26.37
N THR A 533 -49.97 47.40 -25.56
CA THR A 533 -48.66 47.22 -24.85
C THR A 533 -48.61 45.81 -24.21
N VAL A 534 -47.38 45.30 -23.94
CA VAL A 534 -47.01 44.49 -22.74
C VAL A 534 -47.36 42.97 -22.66
N SER A 535 -46.31 42.23 -22.29
CA SER A 535 -46.20 40.93 -21.60
C SER A 535 -46.38 39.58 -22.30
N GLU A 536 -45.33 38.76 -22.10
CA GLU A 536 -45.35 37.30 -22.02
C GLU A 536 -45.98 36.83 -20.71
N GLU A 537 -46.67 35.69 -20.72
CA GLU A 537 -46.61 34.55 -19.76
C GLU A 537 -47.78 33.57 -20.01
N SER A 538 -47.79 32.41 -19.33
CA SER A 538 -48.92 31.45 -19.28
C SER A 538 -49.27 30.64 -20.56
N ILE A 539 -48.31 29.87 -21.10
CA ILE A 539 -48.61 28.54 -21.68
C ILE A 539 -47.63 27.47 -21.14
N THR A 540 -47.43 27.46 -19.82
CA THR A 540 -46.75 26.38 -19.08
C THR A 540 -47.74 25.40 -18.40
N GLU A 541 -49.05 25.70 -18.42
CA GLU A 541 -50.11 24.89 -17.82
C GLU A 541 -51.17 24.43 -18.84
N GLN A 542 -50.78 23.60 -19.81
CA GLN A 542 -51.69 22.66 -20.51
C GLN A 542 -50.95 21.71 -21.46
N LEU A 543 -50.47 20.56 -20.95
CA LEU A 543 -50.40 19.26 -21.65
C LEU A 543 -49.79 18.11 -20.80
N LEU A 544 -50.04 18.09 -19.48
CA LEU A 544 -49.64 16.98 -18.60
C LEU A 544 -50.85 16.19 -18.12
N GLN A 545 -51.58 15.54 -19.03
CA GLN A 545 -52.70 14.68 -18.69
C GLN A 545 -52.94 13.59 -19.74
N LEU A 546 -52.43 12.37 -19.47
CA LEU A 546 -52.98 11.04 -19.81
C LEU A 546 -51.84 10.00 -19.78
N GLY A 547 -51.59 9.42 -18.60
CA GLY A 547 -50.73 8.24 -18.48
C GLY A 547 -51.53 6.97 -18.77
N VAL A 548 -50.98 6.09 -19.61
CA VAL A 548 -51.44 4.70 -19.81
C VAL A 548 -50.20 3.83 -19.98
N ASP A 549 -49.93 2.93 -19.03
CA ASP A 549 -48.96 1.85 -19.19
C ASP A 549 -49.40 0.88 -20.29
N LEU A 550 -48.44 0.29 -21.03
CA LEU A 550 -48.53 -1.09 -21.54
C LEU A 550 -47.19 -1.56 -22.15
N SER A 551 -46.41 -2.30 -21.36
CA SER A 551 -45.59 -3.42 -21.87
C SER A 551 -46.52 -4.57 -22.33
N PRO A 552 -46.15 -5.49 -23.25
CA PRO A 552 -44.82 -6.12 -23.27
C PRO A 552 -44.23 -6.63 -24.62
N ASN A 553 -42.92 -6.92 -24.58
CA ASN A 553 -42.20 -8.06 -25.20
C ASN A 553 -42.32 -8.35 -26.72
N VAL A 554 -41.18 -8.41 -27.44
CA VAL A 554 -40.81 -9.45 -28.42
C VAL A 554 -39.38 -9.24 -28.96
N GLU A 555 -38.56 -10.29 -28.88
CA GLU A 555 -37.32 -10.53 -29.65
C GLU A 555 -37.60 -11.56 -30.77
N PRO A 556 -36.69 -11.79 -31.75
CA PRO A 556 -35.63 -10.94 -32.30
C PRO A 556 -35.70 -10.90 -33.86
N LEU A 557 -34.76 -10.23 -34.54
CA LEU A 557 -34.14 -10.79 -35.77
C LEU A 557 -32.86 -10.06 -36.20
N THR A 558 -31.95 -10.85 -36.78
CA THR A 558 -30.60 -10.54 -37.25
C THR A 558 -30.52 -9.51 -38.40
N LEU A 559 -29.44 -8.72 -38.47
CA LEU A 559 -28.35 -8.94 -39.45
C LEU A 559 -27.13 -7.99 -39.30
N THR A 560 -25.96 -8.51 -39.71
CA THR A 560 -24.68 -7.82 -40.00
C THR A 560 -24.76 -7.00 -41.31
N PRO A 561 -23.83 -6.08 -41.66
CA PRO A 561 -22.40 -5.99 -41.28
C PRO A 561 -21.98 -4.53 -40.90
N SER A 562 -20.74 -4.01 -40.99
CA SER A 562 -19.43 -4.50 -41.49
C SER A 562 -18.27 -3.80 -40.76
N ASN A 563 -17.19 -4.52 -40.50
CA ASN A 563 -15.87 -3.97 -40.13
C ASN A 563 -15.22 -3.30 -41.36
N PRO A 564 -14.24 -2.39 -41.22
CA PRO A 564 -12.86 -2.88 -41.35
C PRO A 564 -11.77 -2.12 -40.55
N SER A 565 -10.77 -2.89 -40.06
CA SER A 565 -9.33 -2.56 -39.96
C SER A 565 -8.85 -1.29 -39.18
N SER A 566 -7.69 -1.29 -38.51
CA SER A 566 -6.76 -2.36 -38.05
C SER A 566 -5.62 -1.72 -37.25
N VAL A 567 -5.23 -2.29 -36.10
CA VAL A 567 -3.88 -2.11 -35.54
C VAL A 567 -3.36 -3.44 -35.02
N VAL A 568 -2.07 -3.69 -35.27
CA VAL A 568 -1.37 -4.95 -35.01
C VAL A 568 -1.12 -5.17 -33.51
N THR A 569 -1.38 -6.39 -33.03
CA THR A 569 -0.72 -6.96 -31.84
C THR A 569 -0.10 -8.30 -32.19
N SER A 570 1.22 -8.42 -32.02
CA SER A 570 1.97 -9.64 -32.28
C SER A 570 2.13 -10.48 -31.00
N ALA A 571 1.73 -11.75 -31.05
CA ALA A 571 2.03 -12.74 -30.02
C ALA A 571 2.80 -13.92 -30.64
N VAL A 572 3.81 -14.43 -29.93
CA VAL A 572 4.59 -15.61 -30.35
C VAL A 572 4.43 -16.73 -29.32
N THR A 573 3.36 -17.50 -29.54
CA THR A 573 3.23 -18.95 -29.32
C THR A 573 4.21 -19.67 -28.38
N THR A 574 3.64 -20.29 -27.33
CA THR A 574 4.11 -21.56 -26.76
C THR A 574 3.07 -22.66 -27.02
N PRO A 575 3.47 -23.95 -27.12
CA PRO A 575 2.53 -25.07 -27.18
C PRO A 575 2.54 -25.99 -25.94
N THR A 576 1.35 -26.50 -25.63
CA THR A 576 0.98 -27.75 -24.92
C THR A 576 1.78 -29.00 -25.40
N THR A 577 1.91 -30.18 -24.74
CA THR A 577 1.31 -30.91 -23.58
C THR A 577 2.40 -31.82 -22.93
N GLY A 578 2.25 -32.53 -21.79
CA GLY A 578 1.14 -32.68 -20.83
C GLY A 578 0.87 -34.14 -20.37
N VAL A 579 0.31 -34.31 -19.16
CA VAL A 579 -0.30 -35.52 -18.54
C VAL A 579 0.60 -36.63 -17.90
N VAL A 580 0.38 -36.77 -16.59
CA VAL A 580 0.63 -37.83 -15.59
C VAL A 580 0.56 -39.31 -16.06
N PRO A 581 1.36 -40.21 -15.43
CA PRO A 581 0.76 -41.45 -14.90
C PRO A 581 1.07 -41.75 -13.42
N SER A 582 0.12 -42.39 -12.75
CA SER A 582 0.07 -42.71 -11.31
C SER A 582 0.95 -43.90 -10.87
N PHE A 583 1.29 -43.97 -9.57
CA PHE A 583 1.71 -45.22 -8.90
C PHE A 583 0.95 -45.44 -7.56
N PRO A 584 0.86 -46.69 -7.02
CA PRO A 584 -0.31 -47.13 -6.25
C PRO A 584 -0.13 -47.29 -4.72
N ASN A 585 -1.24 -47.62 -4.06
CA ASN A 585 -1.39 -47.90 -2.62
C ASN A 585 -0.45 -48.97 -2.05
N GLY A 586 -0.05 -48.76 -0.79
CA GLY A 586 0.31 -49.81 0.17
C GLY A 586 -0.22 -49.44 1.55
N ALA A 587 -1.23 -50.16 2.06
CA ALA A 587 -1.93 -49.82 3.31
C ALA A 587 -1.51 -50.71 4.48
N LEU A 588 -1.44 -50.16 5.70
CA LEU A 588 -1.42 -50.95 6.94
C LEU A 588 -1.78 -50.12 8.20
N GLY A 589 -2.60 -50.69 9.08
CA GLY A 589 -2.52 -50.50 10.54
C GLY A 589 -2.92 -49.15 11.14
N SER A 590 -4.22 -48.89 11.33
CA SER A 590 -4.67 -47.97 12.39
C SER A 590 -4.63 -48.68 13.75
N ALA A 591 -4.05 -48.04 14.76
CA ALA A 591 -4.16 -48.43 16.17
C ALA A 591 -4.47 -47.19 17.02
N HIS A 592 -5.36 -47.32 18.01
CA HIS A 592 -5.76 -46.22 18.88
C HIS A 592 -4.68 -45.87 19.92
N GLY A 593 -4.42 -44.58 20.11
CA GLY A 593 -3.70 -44.02 21.26
C GLY A 593 -4.39 -42.72 21.68
N HIS A 594 -4.72 -42.58 22.97
CA HIS A 594 -5.52 -41.44 23.44
C HIS A 594 -4.71 -40.15 23.48
N SER A 595 -5.29 -39.07 22.94
CA SER A 595 -4.85 -37.71 23.24
C SER A 595 -5.45 -37.25 24.57
N THR A 596 -4.62 -37.15 25.61
CA THR A 596 -4.96 -36.49 26.87
C THR A 596 -4.40 -35.06 26.89
N GLN A 597 -5.25 -34.10 27.25
CA GLN A 597 -4.88 -32.70 27.39
C GLN A 597 -3.78 -32.51 28.46
N PRO A 598 -2.84 -31.57 28.29
CA PRO A 598 -1.96 -31.14 29.37
C PRO A 598 -2.75 -30.28 30.37
N THR A 599 -3.16 -30.88 31.50
CA THR A 599 -3.84 -30.18 32.59
C THR A 599 -2.95 -29.08 33.18
N GLN A 600 -3.49 -27.88 33.39
CA GLN A 600 -2.79 -26.83 34.14
C GLN A 600 -2.57 -27.27 35.60
N LEU A 601 -1.32 -27.54 35.99
CA LEU A 601 -0.93 -27.73 37.39
C LEU A 601 -0.29 -26.45 37.95
N HIS A 602 -1.15 -25.59 38.48
CA HIS A 602 -0.77 -24.34 39.13
C HIS A 602 -0.31 -24.60 40.57
N LEU A 603 0.90 -25.14 40.76
CA LEU A 603 1.47 -25.45 42.08
C LEU A 603 2.31 -24.29 42.64
N SER A 604 1.87 -23.75 43.78
CA SER A 604 2.56 -22.65 44.48
C SER A 604 3.85 -23.12 45.15
N LEU A 605 4.99 -22.54 44.75
CA LEU A 605 6.30 -22.80 45.35
C LEU A 605 6.94 -21.47 45.81
N ASN A 606 6.21 -20.72 46.64
CA ASN A 606 6.55 -19.34 47.01
C ASN A 606 6.46 -19.06 48.54
N ASN A 607 6.72 -20.08 49.37
CA ASN A 607 6.68 -20.01 50.84
C ASN A 607 7.84 -20.82 51.46
N ALA A 608 9.10 -20.38 51.24
CA ALA A 608 10.29 -21.05 51.78
C ALA A 608 11.47 -20.14 52.18
N LEU A 609 11.39 -18.81 51.98
CA LEU A 609 12.52 -17.89 52.19
C LEU A 609 12.13 -16.64 53.00
N ASN A 610 11.72 -16.83 54.27
CA ASN A 610 11.55 -15.70 55.20
C ASN A 610 11.91 -16.07 56.65
N LEU A 611 13.15 -16.53 56.85
CA LEU A 611 13.74 -16.88 58.15
C LEU A 611 15.15 -16.27 58.29
N ASN A 612 15.24 -14.93 58.25
CA ASN A 612 16.50 -14.23 58.52
C ASN A 612 16.31 -12.75 58.93
N ASN A 613 15.57 -12.50 60.02
CA ASN A 613 15.56 -11.17 60.66
C ASN A 613 15.26 -11.23 62.18
N MET A 614 16.19 -11.77 62.98
CA MET A 614 16.16 -11.69 64.45
C MET A 614 17.58 -11.50 65.01
N ASN A 615 18.07 -10.26 64.98
CA ASN A 615 19.10 -9.80 65.92
C ASN A 615 19.16 -8.26 65.96
N SER A 616 18.52 -7.65 66.96
CA SER A 616 18.63 -6.22 67.30
C SER A 616 18.37 -6.06 68.80
N PRO A 617 19.23 -5.34 69.55
CA PRO A 617 19.11 -5.26 71.01
C PRO A 617 17.99 -4.30 71.46
N PRO A 618 17.39 -4.50 72.65
CA PRO A 618 16.36 -3.62 73.17
C PRO A 618 16.93 -2.30 73.72
N PRO A 619 16.20 -1.17 73.62
CA PRO A 619 16.58 0.10 74.24
C PRO A 619 16.31 0.11 75.76
N ALA A 620 17.00 0.99 76.47
CA ALA A 620 16.89 1.14 77.93
C ALA A 620 15.60 1.83 78.39
N THR A 621 15.23 1.62 79.66
CA THR A 621 14.02 2.11 80.31
C THR A 621 14.17 3.49 80.98
N ALA A 622 13.07 4.26 81.00
CA ALA A 622 12.77 5.40 81.90
C ALA A 622 13.72 6.61 81.81
N SER A 623 13.24 7.80 81.45
CA SER A 623 12.20 8.55 82.20
C SER A 623 11.45 9.55 81.32
#